data_AF-A0A8X6FMZ4-F1
#
_entry.id   AF-A0A8X6FMZ4-F1
#
_cell.length_a   1.000
_cell.length_b   1.000
_cell.length_c   1.000
_cell.angle_alpha   90.00
_cell.angle_beta   90.00
_cell.angle_gamma   90.00
#
_symmetry.space_group_name_H-M   'P 1'
#
loop_
_entity.id
_entity.type
_entity.pdbx_description
1 polymer ?
#
loop_
_entity_poly.entity_id
_entity_poly.type
_entity_poly.pdbx_seq_one_letter_code
_entity_poly.pdbx_strand_id
1 'polypeptide(L)'
;MDVFKEMTKISVSLCTCLMLLCSTWHATGAVDCYTCNVDFRSQPFEQNNSCLFPVKENERTTCSSVSKYCQGVITRINGVFVQLQRTCETDCQETCTEKGYGIQTRECKYCCNKAPDCGKEGYKSAAEALRQGGIPILILLFYALKT
;
A
#
# COMPACT_ATOMS: atom_id res chain seq x y z
N MET A 1 -44.29 -52.88 19.47
CA MET A 1 -43.12 -53.08 20.33
C MET A 1 -42.18 -54.00 19.57
N ASP A 2 -40.98 -53.68 19.11
CA ASP A 2 -40.17 -52.46 19.02
C ASP A 2 -39.04 -52.82 18.04
N VAL A 3 -39.16 -52.50 16.75
CA VAL A 3 -38.06 -52.71 15.77
C VAL A 3 -38.07 -51.60 14.71
N PHE A 4 -38.27 -50.35 15.14
CA PHE A 4 -38.24 -49.19 14.22
C PHE A 4 -37.42 -48.01 14.76
N LYS A 5 -36.48 -48.29 15.67
CA LYS A 5 -35.74 -47.25 16.41
C LYS A 5 -34.23 -47.50 16.41
N GLU A 6 -33.65 -47.82 15.26
CA GLU A 6 -32.17 -47.94 15.17
C GLU A 6 -31.57 -47.65 13.78
N MET A 7 -32.26 -46.90 12.92
CA MET A 7 -31.72 -46.43 11.62
C MET A 7 -31.49 -44.91 11.55
N THR A 8 -31.37 -44.23 12.68
CA THR A 8 -31.28 -42.74 12.74
C THR A 8 -30.09 -42.23 13.54
N LYS A 9 -28.97 -42.96 13.60
CA LYS A 9 -27.75 -42.48 14.27
C LYS A 9 -26.43 -42.66 13.52
N ILE A 10 -26.43 -43.24 12.32
CA ILE A 10 -25.18 -43.55 11.57
C ILE A 10 -25.15 -42.88 10.18
N SER A 11 -25.84 -41.75 9.98
CA SER A 11 -25.68 -40.94 8.74
C SER A 11 -25.12 -39.54 8.98
N VAL A 12 -25.03 -39.08 10.23
CA VAL A 12 -24.60 -37.70 10.56
C VAL A 12 -23.08 -37.62 10.82
N SER A 13 -22.41 -38.75 11.05
CA SER A 13 -21.00 -38.76 11.49
C SER A 13 -19.96 -38.79 10.35
N LEU A 14 -20.33 -39.15 9.11
CA LEU A 14 -19.38 -39.14 7.98
C LEU A 14 -19.48 -37.88 7.11
N CYS A 15 -20.59 -37.15 7.14
CA CYS A 15 -20.79 -35.96 6.32
C CYS A 15 -20.17 -34.70 6.96
N THR A 16 -20.04 -34.68 8.28
CA THR A 16 -19.44 -33.56 9.02
C THR A 16 -17.90 -33.57 9.00
N CYS A 17 -17.28 -34.72 8.71
CA CYS A 17 -15.82 -34.80 8.58
C CYS A 17 -15.32 -34.33 7.19
N LEU A 18 -16.14 -34.47 6.14
CA LEU A 18 -15.75 -34.08 4.78
C LEU A 18 -15.88 -32.56 4.50
N MET A 19 -16.73 -31.84 5.26
CA MET A 19 -16.91 -30.39 5.11
C MET A 19 -15.87 -29.56 5.89
N LEU A 20 -15.02 -30.19 6.70
CA LEU A 20 -13.93 -29.51 7.43
C LEU A 20 -12.61 -29.44 6.64
N LEU A 21 -12.50 -30.10 5.49
CA LEU A 21 -11.27 -30.16 4.69
C LEU A 21 -11.35 -29.45 3.33
N CYS A 22 -12.44 -28.73 3.02
CA CYS A 22 -12.63 -28.14 1.67
C CYS A 22 -12.83 -26.60 1.64
N SER A 23 -12.53 -25.87 2.72
CA SER A 23 -12.74 -24.41 2.76
C SER A 23 -11.47 -23.55 2.73
N THR A 24 -10.29 -24.13 2.51
CA THR A 24 -9.06 -23.36 2.29
C THR A 24 -8.51 -23.49 0.88
N TRP A 25 -9.38 -23.53 -0.13
CA TRP A 25 -8.98 -23.09 -1.48
C TRP A 25 -8.90 -21.56 -1.50
N HIS A 26 -7.88 -21.01 -0.84
CA HIS A 26 -7.40 -19.67 -1.20
C HIS A 26 -6.70 -19.82 -2.54
N ALA A 27 -7.36 -19.40 -3.61
CA ALA A 27 -6.70 -19.15 -4.88
C ALA A 27 -5.57 -18.15 -4.64
N THR A 28 -4.33 -18.65 -4.54
CA THR A 28 -3.11 -17.84 -4.53
C THR A 28 -2.89 -17.36 -5.96
N GLY A 29 -3.66 -16.35 -6.37
CA GLY A 29 -3.41 -15.63 -7.60
C GLY A 29 -2.15 -14.79 -7.44
N ALA A 30 -1.21 -14.92 -8.37
CA ALA A 30 -0.10 -13.97 -8.48
C ALA A 30 -0.66 -12.55 -8.68
N VAL A 31 -0.14 -11.59 -7.93
CA VAL A 31 -0.51 -10.18 -8.07
C VAL A 31 0.38 -9.50 -9.11
N ASP A 32 -0.17 -8.55 -9.84
CA ASP A 32 0.59 -7.68 -10.74
C ASP A 32 0.83 -6.34 -10.06
N CYS A 33 2.09 -5.93 -9.94
CA CYS A 33 2.49 -4.70 -9.25
C CYS A 33 3.38 -3.84 -10.14
N TYR A 34 3.35 -2.52 -9.97
CA TYR A 34 4.46 -1.70 -10.45
C TYR A 34 5.66 -1.92 -9.54
N THR A 35 6.83 -2.19 -10.11
CA THR A 35 8.08 -2.37 -9.38
C THR A 35 9.10 -1.35 -9.85
N CYS A 36 9.59 -0.52 -8.94
CA CYS A 36 10.52 0.57 -9.26
C CYS A 36 11.20 1.10 -8.00
N ASN A 37 12.28 1.84 -8.18
CA ASN A 37 12.94 2.58 -7.11
C ASN A 37 13.44 3.90 -7.65
N VAL A 38 13.08 5.01 -7.01
CA VAL A 38 13.53 6.35 -7.39
C VAL A 38 13.95 7.12 -6.14
N ASP A 39 15.13 7.73 -6.22
CA ASP A 39 15.75 8.51 -5.14
C ASP A 39 16.11 9.91 -5.63
N PHE A 40 15.33 10.91 -5.24
CA PHE A 40 15.50 12.31 -5.65
C PHE A 40 16.63 13.03 -4.92
N ARG A 41 17.41 12.33 -4.09
CA ARG A 41 18.68 12.86 -3.55
C ARG A 41 19.82 12.74 -4.55
N SER A 42 19.77 11.72 -5.42
CA SER A 42 20.80 11.45 -6.42
C SER A 42 20.42 11.93 -7.82
N GLN A 43 19.13 12.16 -8.06
CA GLN A 43 18.61 12.64 -9.35
C GLN A 43 17.55 13.75 -9.16
N PRO A 44 17.38 14.65 -10.15
CA PRO A 44 16.37 15.68 -10.07
C PRO A 44 14.94 15.10 -10.09
N PHE A 45 14.00 15.86 -9.54
CA PHE A 45 12.59 15.52 -9.60
C PHE A 45 12.03 15.73 -11.01
N GLU A 46 11.37 14.70 -11.53
CA GLU A 46 10.77 14.70 -12.87
C GLU A 46 9.28 14.32 -12.77
N GLN A 47 8.40 15.20 -13.25
CA GLN A 47 6.94 14.97 -13.21
C GLN A 47 6.47 13.81 -14.09
N ASN A 48 7.27 13.43 -15.09
CA ASN A 48 7.02 12.31 -16.00
C ASN A 48 7.72 11.02 -15.55
N ASN A 49 8.24 10.97 -14.32
CA ASN A 49 8.90 9.77 -13.81
C ASN A 49 7.90 8.61 -13.71
N SER A 50 8.16 7.52 -14.42
CA SER A 50 7.28 6.34 -14.47
C SER A 50 7.10 5.66 -13.11
N CYS A 51 8.05 5.82 -12.18
CA CYS A 51 7.88 5.36 -10.82
C CYS A 51 6.90 6.23 -10.02
N LEU A 52 6.77 7.52 -10.31
CA LEU A 52 5.73 8.35 -9.67
C LEU A 52 4.37 8.21 -10.38
N PHE A 53 4.37 8.20 -11.70
CA PHE A 53 3.17 8.19 -12.51
C PHE A 53 3.30 7.13 -13.60
N PRO A 54 3.07 5.85 -13.27
CA PRO A 54 3.13 4.78 -14.27
C PRO A 54 2.05 5.01 -15.32
N VAL A 55 2.47 5.16 -16.58
CA VAL A 55 1.58 5.58 -17.69
C VAL A 55 1.00 4.37 -18.42
N LYS A 56 1.71 3.23 -18.40
CA LYS A 56 1.37 2.06 -19.21
C LYS A 56 1.17 0.83 -18.35
N GLU A 57 0.11 0.07 -18.62
CA GLU A 57 -0.16 -1.19 -17.92
C GLU A 57 0.91 -2.27 -18.17
N ASN A 58 1.65 -2.18 -19.28
CA ASN A 58 2.73 -3.12 -19.61
C ASN A 58 4.02 -2.91 -18.77
N GLU A 59 4.07 -1.87 -17.93
CA GLU A 59 5.16 -1.67 -16.96
C GLU A 59 4.88 -2.39 -15.63
N ARG A 60 3.76 -3.13 -15.53
CA ARG A 60 3.48 -4.01 -14.41
C ARG A 60 4.34 -5.27 -14.49
N THR A 61 4.84 -5.68 -13.35
CA THR A 61 5.56 -6.94 -13.18
C THR A 61 4.61 -7.93 -12.51
N THR A 62 4.41 -9.09 -13.13
CA THR A 62 3.76 -10.22 -12.48
C THR A 62 4.66 -10.74 -11.36
N CYS A 63 4.18 -10.64 -10.13
CA CYS A 63 4.91 -11.07 -8.96
C CYS A 63 4.98 -12.60 -8.89
N SER A 64 5.92 -13.10 -8.06
CA SER A 64 5.99 -14.53 -7.76
C SER A 64 4.66 -15.04 -7.18
N SER A 65 4.33 -16.31 -7.39
CA SER A 65 3.09 -16.93 -6.90
C SER A 65 2.94 -16.90 -5.37
N VAL A 66 4.03 -16.71 -4.64
CA VAL A 66 4.04 -16.53 -3.18
C VAL A 66 3.76 -15.09 -2.74
N SER A 67 3.98 -14.11 -3.62
CA SER A 67 3.74 -12.70 -3.35
C SER A 67 2.26 -12.40 -3.48
N LYS A 68 1.66 -11.85 -2.42
CA LYS A 68 0.22 -11.56 -2.35
C LYS A 68 -0.08 -10.06 -2.27
N TYR A 69 0.96 -9.24 -2.17
CA TYR A 69 0.85 -7.81 -1.94
C TYR A 69 1.82 -7.03 -2.83
N CYS A 70 1.37 -5.87 -3.29
CA CYS A 70 2.22 -4.78 -3.73
C CYS A 70 2.58 -3.93 -2.52
N GLN A 71 3.87 -3.65 -2.33
CA GLN A 71 4.39 -2.80 -1.28
C GLN A 71 4.90 -1.49 -1.86
N GLY A 72 4.51 -0.37 -1.27
CA GLY A 72 5.08 0.95 -1.54
C GLY A 72 5.79 1.49 -0.29
N VAL A 73 7.07 1.84 -0.40
CA VAL A 73 7.83 2.48 0.68
C VAL A 73 8.16 3.90 0.27
N ILE A 74 7.79 4.85 1.12
CA ILE A 74 7.99 6.28 0.89
C ILE A 74 8.92 6.80 1.97
N THR A 75 10.02 7.41 1.55
CA THR A 75 10.99 8.03 2.46
C THR A 75 10.87 9.53 2.40
N ARG A 76 10.81 10.14 3.58
CA ARG A 76 10.85 11.58 3.78
C ARG A 76 12.02 11.96 4.66
N ILE A 77 12.69 13.06 4.32
CA ILE A 77 13.73 13.67 5.15
C ILE A 77 13.26 15.07 5.53
N ASN A 78 13.12 15.35 6.83
CA ASN A 78 12.54 16.58 7.37
C ASN A 78 11.19 16.91 6.70
N GLY A 79 10.35 15.89 6.49
CA GLY A 79 9.05 16.01 5.83
C GLY A 79 9.09 16.09 4.30
N VAL A 80 10.26 16.35 3.70
CA VAL A 80 10.42 16.41 2.23
C VAL A 80 10.44 15.01 1.65
N PHE A 81 9.62 14.76 0.64
CA PHE A 81 9.60 13.51 -0.12
C PHE A 81 10.91 13.36 -0.92
N VAL A 82 11.64 12.27 -0.66
CA VAL A 82 12.95 12.05 -1.29
C VAL A 82 13.05 10.71 -2.01
N GLN A 83 12.25 9.70 -1.65
CA GLN A 83 12.37 8.38 -2.26
C GLN A 83 11.01 7.68 -2.32
N LEU A 84 10.78 6.95 -3.42
CA LEU A 84 9.69 6.00 -3.56
C LEU A 84 10.25 4.67 -4.08
N GLN A 85 9.91 3.59 -3.37
CA GLN A 85 10.22 2.23 -3.76
C GLN A 85 8.94 1.42 -3.85
N ARG A 86 8.77 0.66 -4.93
CA ARG A 86 7.68 -0.31 -5.08
C ARG A 86 8.22 -1.71 -5.34
N THR A 87 7.70 -2.69 -4.61
CA THR A 87 8.12 -4.09 -4.68
C THR A 87 6.94 -5.04 -4.54
N CYS A 88 7.09 -6.26 -5.03
CA CYS A 88 6.22 -7.39 -4.68
C CYS A 88 6.59 -7.90 -3.28
N GLU A 89 5.60 -8.29 -2.47
CA GLU A 89 5.82 -8.76 -1.11
C GLU A 89 4.93 -9.96 -0.75
N THR A 90 5.44 -10.88 0.07
CA THR A 90 4.70 -12.07 0.52
C THR A 90 3.82 -11.76 1.72
N ASP A 91 4.35 -11.03 2.69
CA ASP A 91 3.66 -10.55 3.88
C ASP A 91 3.91 -9.05 4.05
N CYS A 92 2.84 -8.27 4.08
CA CYS A 92 2.91 -6.82 4.07
C CYS A 92 2.06 -6.24 5.20
N GLN A 93 2.72 -5.49 6.09
CA GLN A 93 2.08 -4.73 7.16
C GLN A 93 2.36 -3.25 6.99
N GLU A 94 1.32 -2.42 7.06
CA GLU A 94 1.47 -0.97 7.02
C GLU A 94 2.14 -0.48 8.29
N THR A 95 3.19 0.32 8.13
CA THR A 95 3.95 0.89 9.24
C THR A 95 4.67 2.15 8.83
N CYS A 96 4.79 3.11 9.73
CA CYS A 96 5.65 4.28 9.56
C CYS A 96 6.70 4.26 10.66
N THR A 97 7.97 4.24 10.27
CA THR A 97 9.10 4.36 11.19
C THR A 97 9.71 5.74 11.04
N GLU A 98 10.07 6.33 12.18
CA GLU A 98 10.75 7.62 12.22
C GLU A 98 12.04 7.47 13.02
N LYS A 99 13.13 8.04 12.48
CA LYS A 99 14.46 7.96 13.07
C LYS A 99 15.23 9.27 12.90
N GLY A 100 16.10 9.57 13.85
CA GLY A 100 17.05 10.68 13.80
C GLY A 100 16.80 11.78 14.83
N TYR A 101 17.89 12.32 15.38
CA TYR A 101 17.87 13.34 16.44
C TYR A 101 18.06 14.79 15.93
N GLY A 102 18.32 14.96 14.63
CA GLY A 102 18.52 16.29 14.00
C GLY A 102 18.10 16.34 12.54
N ILE A 103 18.28 15.24 11.81
CA ILE A 103 17.66 15.00 10.51
C ILE A 103 16.60 13.92 10.72
N GLN A 104 15.32 14.29 10.65
CA GLN A 104 14.22 13.35 10.82
C GLN A 104 14.00 12.59 9.52
N THR A 105 14.24 11.29 9.54
CA THR A 105 13.92 10.40 8.41
C THR A 105 12.69 9.60 8.76
N ARG A 106 11.64 9.72 7.94
CA ARG A 106 10.40 8.97 8.08
C ARG A 106 10.20 8.04 6.89
N GLU A 107 10.06 6.75 7.14
CA GLU A 107 9.80 5.73 6.14
C GLU A 107 8.41 5.15 6.39
N CYS A 108 7.49 5.32 5.45
CA CYS A 108 6.14 4.76 5.52
C CYS A 108 5.97 3.65 4.49
N LYS A 109 5.61 2.47 4.97
CA LYS A 109 5.28 1.28 4.20
C LYS A 109 3.76 1.18 4.04
N TYR A 110 3.33 1.01 2.79
CA TYR A 110 1.94 0.86 2.36
C TYR A 110 1.76 -0.49 1.68
N CYS A 111 0.60 -1.11 1.87
CA CYS A 111 0.31 -2.47 1.41
C CYS A 111 -0.98 -2.51 0.61
N CYS A 112 -0.91 -3.04 -0.61
CA CYS A 112 -2.05 -3.11 -1.52
C CYS A 112 -2.15 -4.51 -2.10
N ASN A 113 -3.35 -5.11 -2.11
CA ASN A 113 -3.59 -6.43 -2.72
C ASN A 113 -4.43 -6.38 -4.00
N LYS A 114 -4.99 -5.21 -4.34
CA LYS A 114 -5.82 -5.00 -5.53
C LYS A 114 -5.30 -3.89 -6.44
N ALA A 115 -4.57 -2.93 -5.87
CA ALA A 115 -4.04 -1.78 -6.60
C ALA A 115 -2.56 -2.00 -6.92
N PRO A 116 -2.15 -1.96 -8.21
CA PRO A 116 -0.75 -2.14 -8.60
C PRO A 116 0.14 -0.95 -8.25
N ASP A 117 -0.45 0.24 -8.04
CA ASP A 117 0.21 1.53 -7.81
C ASP A 117 0.31 1.91 -6.32
N CYS A 118 0.74 0.95 -5.49
CA CYS A 118 0.77 1.15 -4.04
C CYS A 118 1.68 2.33 -3.61
N GLY A 119 1.30 3.02 -2.53
CA GLY A 119 2.03 4.20 -2.03
C GLY A 119 1.80 5.49 -2.82
N LYS A 120 0.81 5.55 -3.71
CA LYS A 120 0.50 6.80 -4.46
C LYS A 120 0.07 7.98 -3.60
N GLU A 121 -0.64 7.71 -2.52
CA GLU A 121 -1.19 8.75 -1.65
C GLU A 121 -0.10 9.44 -0.83
N GLY A 122 0.92 8.68 -0.43
CA GLY A 122 1.91 9.19 0.48
C GLY A 122 2.96 10.12 -0.15
N TYR A 123 3.06 10.26 -1.48
CA TYR A 123 3.84 11.34 -2.12
C TYR A 123 2.97 12.49 -2.63
N LYS A 124 1.68 12.26 -2.95
CA LYS A 124 0.74 13.34 -3.31
C LYS A 124 0.55 14.35 -2.17
N SER A 125 0.53 13.86 -0.92
CA SER A 125 0.46 14.71 0.28
C SER A 125 1.62 15.69 0.43
N ALA A 126 2.78 15.46 -0.23
CA ALA A 126 3.87 16.44 -0.24
C ALA A 126 3.54 17.69 -1.09
N ALA A 127 2.87 17.50 -2.23
CA ALA A 127 2.42 18.62 -3.07
C ALA A 127 1.27 19.40 -2.42
N GLU A 128 0.39 18.72 -1.69
CA GLU A 128 -0.68 19.35 -0.91
C GLU A 128 -0.14 20.14 0.28
N ALA A 129 0.86 19.61 1.00
CA ALA A 129 1.50 20.28 2.13
C ALA A 129 2.22 21.58 1.71
N LEU A 130 2.82 21.62 0.52
CA LEU A 130 3.39 22.85 -0.06
C LEU A 130 2.31 23.88 -0.43
N ARG A 131 1.09 23.45 -0.77
CA ARG A 131 -0.03 24.36 -1.06
C ARG A 131 -0.63 25.00 0.19
N GLN A 132 -0.61 24.32 1.34
CA GLN A 132 -1.18 24.85 2.58
C GLN A 132 -0.25 25.79 3.35
N GLY A 133 1.04 25.89 2.97
CA GLY A 133 2.01 26.82 3.56
C GLY A 133 1.88 28.28 3.07
N GLY A 134 1.01 28.55 2.09
CA GLY A 134 0.74 29.91 1.64
C GLY A 134 -0.29 30.58 2.55
N ILE A 135 0.16 31.37 3.53
CA ILE A 135 -0.70 32.39 4.14
C ILE A 135 -1.27 33.21 2.97
N PRO A 136 -2.61 33.35 2.83
CA PRO A 136 -3.17 34.12 1.75
C PRO A 136 -2.65 35.56 1.88
N ILE A 137 -1.88 36.01 0.89
CA ILE A 137 -1.31 37.37 0.79
C ILE A 137 -2.38 38.45 1.02
N LEU A 138 -3.64 38.13 0.72
CA LEU A 138 -4.81 38.96 1.03
C LEU A 138 -4.90 39.35 2.51
N ILE A 139 -4.62 38.45 3.47
CA ILE A 139 -4.69 38.78 4.90
C ILE A 139 -3.59 39.79 5.26
N LEU A 140 -2.37 39.63 4.75
CA LEU A 140 -1.27 40.58 4.99
C LEU A 140 -1.55 41.97 4.39
N LEU A 141 -2.18 42.03 3.21
CA LEU A 141 -2.55 43.30 2.58
C LEU A 141 -3.65 44.05 3.36
N PHE A 142 -4.62 43.35 3.94
CA PHE A 142 -5.63 44.00 4.79
C PHE A 142 -5.06 44.58 6.09
N TYR A 143 -4.02 43.96 6.67
CA TYR A 143 -3.34 44.54 7.84
C TYR A 143 -2.46 45.76 7.48
N ALA A 144 -1.88 45.81 6.28
CA ALA A 144 -1.05 46.93 5.84
C ALA A 144 -1.85 48.19 5.44
N LEU A 145 -3.10 48.03 4.99
CA LEU A 145 -3.98 49.13 4.57
C LEU A 145 -4.74 49.81 5.72
N LYS A 146 -4.59 49.33 6.97
CA LYS A 146 -5.29 49.86 8.15
C LYS A 146 -4.38 50.67 9.10
N THR A 147 -3.22 51.09 8.61
CA THR A 147 -2.28 52.03 9.27
C THR A 147 -2.13 53.26 8.41
#